data_AF-A0A6G2UZV5-F1
#
_entry.id   AF-A0A6G2UZV5-F1
#
_cell.length_a   1.000
_cell.length_b   1.000
_cell.length_c   1.000
_cell.angle_alpha   90.00
_cell.angle_beta   90.00
_cell.angle_gamma   90.00
#
_symmetry.space_group_name_H-M   'P 1'
#
loop_
_entity.id
_entity.type
_entity.pdbx_description
1 polymer ?
#
loop_
_entity_poly.entity_id
_entity_poly.type
_entity_poly.pdbx_seq_one_letter_code
_entity_poly.pdbx_strand_id
1 'polypeptide(L)'
;SVELAGTGDPPLRTTYEPVRPLVAEGDEVTAGQVVAVLEAGQFHCAAGCLHWGLRRGEAYLDPLSLLPPSLLRRGPSRLLPVYGVPLPEPPRAGAPAAHG
;
A
#
# COMPACT_ATOMS: atom_id res chain seq x y z
N SER A 1 9.61 -5.43 -5.39
CA SER A 1 9.29 -4.01 -5.58
C SER A 1 10.01 -3.49 -6.80
N VAL A 2 9.62 -2.35 -7.35
CA VAL A 2 10.31 -1.71 -8.49
C VAL A 2 10.70 -0.29 -8.08
N GLU A 3 11.96 0.08 -8.31
CA GLU A 3 12.44 1.44 -8.10
C GLU A 3 12.27 2.28 -9.37
N LEU A 4 11.83 3.52 -9.20
CA LEU A 4 11.59 4.45 -10.29
C LEU A 4 12.80 5.40 -10.39
N ALA A 5 13.68 5.13 -11.35
CA ALA A 5 14.83 5.97 -11.61
C ALA A 5 14.43 7.44 -11.89
N GLY A 6 15.31 8.38 -11.51
CA GLY A 6 15.09 9.82 -11.76
C GLY A 6 14.06 10.50 -10.86
N THR A 7 13.55 9.82 -9.83
CA THR A 7 12.54 10.37 -8.90
C THR A 7 13.14 10.98 -7.62
N GLY A 8 14.44 11.26 -7.62
CA GLY A 8 15.20 11.80 -6.49
C GLY A 8 15.94 10.71 -5.68
N ASP A 9 16.45 11.09 -4.51
CA ASP A 9 17.25 10.25 -3.63
C ASP A 9 16.66 10.24 -2.20
N PRO A 10 16.25 9.07 -1.65
CA PRO A 10 16.18 7.77 -2.33
C PRO A 10 15.08 7.77 -3.41
N PRO A 11 15.18 6.91 -4.43
CA PRO A 11 14.16 6.81 -5.47
C PRO A 11 12.81 6.37 -4.88
N LEU A 12 11.74 6.75 -5.57
CA LEU A 12 10.43 6.19 -5.33
C LEU A 12 10.44 4.69 -5.63
N ARG A 13 9.72 3.93 -4.81
CA ARG A 13 9.63 2.47 -4.92
C ARG A 13 8.19 2.01 -4.85
N THR A 14 7.72 1.30 -5.87
CA THR A 14 6.41 0.66 -5.89
C THR A 14 6.48 -0.77 -5.37
N THR A 15 5.45 -1.18 -4.64
CA THR A 15 5.31 -2.54 -4.08
C THR A 15 4.06 -3.21 -4.62
N TYR A 16 4.10 -4.54 -4.74
CA TYR A 16 3.07 -5.36 -5.37
C TYR A 16 2.88 -6.63 -4.55
N GLU A 17 1.66 -6.90 -4.09
CA GLU A 17 1.32 -8.12 -3.35
C GLU A 17 -0.18 -8.47 -3.50
N PRO A 18 -0.58 -9.74 -3.32
CA PRO A 18 0.27 -10.93 -3.37
C PRO A 18 0.58 -11.28 -4.83
N VAL A 19 1.87 -11.46 -5.15
CA VAL A 19 2.31 -11.79 -6.51
C VAL A 19 3.44 -12.81 -6.47
N ARG A 20 3.54 -13.64 -7.51
CA ARG A 20 4.79 -14.36 -7.79
C ARG A 20 5.53 -13.63 -8.91
N PRO A 21 6.81 -13.31 -8.67
CA PRO A 21 7.60 -12.53 -9.61
C PRO A 21 7.90 -13.32 -10.88
N LEU A 22 7.99 -12.60 -12.01
CA LEU A 22 8.49 -13.11 -13.29
C LEU A 22 9.87 -12.55 -13.65
N VAL A 23 10.39 -11.64 -12.82
CA VAL A 23 11.70 -10.99 -12.94
C VAL A 23 12.53 -11.27 -11.69
N ALA A 24 13.85 -11.17 -11.82
CA ALA A 24 14.79 -11.30 -10.72
C ALA A 24 15.14 -9.94 -10.10
N GLU A 25 15.74 -9.97 -8.91
CA GLU A 25 16.33 -8.77 -8.33
C GLU A 25 17.49 -8.27 -9.20
N GLY A 26 17.55 -6.95 -9.41
CA GLY A 26 18.54 -6.31 -10.27
C GLY A 26 18.11 -6.17 -11.74
N ASP A 27 17.01 -6.81 -12.16
CA ASP A 27 16.50 -6.65 -13.53
C ASP A 27 16.00 -5.21 -13.77
N GLU A 28 16.44 -4.62 -14.88
CA GLU A 28 15.83 -3.41 -15.40
C GLU A 28 14.50 -3.74 -16.10
N VAL A 29 13.45 -2.96 -15.79
CA VAL A 29 12.11 -3.17 -16.32
C VAL A 29 11.61 -1.90 -16.99
N THR A 30 10.81 -2.07 -18.04
CA THR A 30 10.22 -0.95 -18.79
C THR A 30 8.72 -0.86 -18.58
N ALA A 31 8.13 0.32 -18.81
CA ALA A 31 6.69 0.51 -18.70
C ALA A 31 5.95 -0.43 -19.68
N GLY A 32 4.97 -1.17 -19.17
CA GLY A 32 4.20 -2.17 -19.93
C GLY A 32 4.76 -3.59 -19.86
N GLN A 33 5.99 -3.78 -19.36
CA GLN A 33 6.52 -5.11 -19.09
C GLN A 33 5.75 -5.79 -17.94
N VAL A 34 5.38 -7.05 -18.13
CA VAL A 34 4.78 -7.86 -17.07
C VAL A 34 5.88 -8.33 -16.12
N VAL A 35 5.86 -7.84 -14.87
CA VAL A 35 6.90 -8.16 -13.86
C VAL A 35 6.50 -9.25 -12.89
N ALA A 36 5.21 -9.52 -12.75
CA ALA A 36 4.67 -10.52 -11.83
C ALA A 36 3.26 -10.93 -12.24
N VAL A 37 2.78 -12.05 -11.70
CA VAL A 37 1.37 -12.45 -11.81
C VAL A 37 0.79 -12.52 -10.41
N LEU A 38 -0.46 -12.08 -10.27
CA LEU A 38 -1.20 -12.20 -9.01
C LEU A 38 -1.19 -13.67 -8.55
N GLU A 39 -0.94 -13.87 -7.26
CA GLU A 39 -1.07 -15.20 -6.67
C GLU A 39 -2.54 -15.61 -6.58
N ALA A 40 -2.78 -16.92 -6.51
CA ALA A 40 -4.08 -17.43 -6.10
C ALA A 40 -4.17 -17.45 -4.56
N GLY A 41 -5.38 -17.35 -4.00
CA GLY A 41 -5.54 -17.46 -2.55
C GLY A 41 -6.78 -16.77 -1.99
N GLN A 42 -6.77 -16.61 -0.67
CA GLN A 42 -7.79 -15.86 0.05
C GLN A 42 -7.51 -14.36 -0.11
N PHE A 43 -8.54 -13.62 -0.50
CA PHE A 43 -8.50 -12.17 -0.61
C PHE A 43 -9.62 -11.57 0.23
N HIS A 44 -9.43 -10.33 0.68
CA HIS A 44 -10.52 -9.55 1.26
C HIS A 44 -11.49 -9.01 0.18
N CYS A 45 -11.09 -9.12 -1.09
CA CYS A 45 -11.86 -8.73 -2.26
C CYS A 45 -12.67 -9.92 -2.82
N ALA A 46 -13.83 -9.64 -3.42
CA ALA A 46 -14.68 -10.67 -4.03
C ALA A 46 -14.03 -11.37 -5.23
N ALA A 47 -13.18 -10.66 -5.96
CA ALA A 47 -12.27 -11.20 -6.97
C ALA A 47 -10.83 -10.89 -6.51
N GLY A 48 -9.85 -11.72 -6.89
CA GLY A 48 -8.45 -11.50 -6.53
C GLY A 48 -8.01 -10.06 -6.80
N CYS A 49 -7.32 -9.44 -5.85
CA CYS A 49 -6.93 -8.03 -5.92
C CYS A 49 -5.44 -7.84 -5.66
N LEU A 50 -4.86 -6.88 -6.39
CA LEU A 50 -3.49 -6.44 -6.21
C LEU A 50 -3.47 -5.31 -5.18
N HIS A 51 -2.68 -5.46 -4.13
CA HIS A 51 -2.27 -4.36 -3.30
C HIS A 51 -1.06 -3.70 -3.95
N TRP A 52 -1.20 -2.40 -4.20
CA TRP A 52 -0.17 -1.57 -4.80
C TRP A 52 0.20 -0.45 -3.83
N GLY A 53 1.48 -0.38 -3.47
CA GLY A 53 1.99 0.61 -2.52
C GLY A 53 3.07 1.49 -3.14
N LEU A 54 3.34 2.61 -2.47
CA LEU A 54 4.40 3.56 -2.82
C LEU A 54 5.19 3.94 -1.58
N ARG A 55 6.52 3.91 -1.69
CA ARG A 55 7.45 4.28 -0.64
C ARG A 55 8.57 5.18 -1.17
N ARG A 56 9.19 5.95 -0.26
CA ARG A 56 10.49 6.61 -0.45
C ARG A 56 11.36 6.28 0.76
N GLY A 57 12.45 5.52 0.55
CA GLY A 57 13.19 4.93 1.65
C GLY A 57 12.25 4.10 2.52
N GLU A 58 12.14 4.46 3.80
CA GLU A 58 11.23 3.81 4.75
C GLU A 58 9.82 4.43 4.80
N ALA A 59 9.64 5.65 4.30
CA ALA A 59 8.37 6.38 4.37
C ALA A 59 7.35 5.83 3.38
N TYR A 60 6.12 5.58 3.85
CA TYR A 60 4.96 5.27 3.02
C TYR A 60 4.34 6.56 2.47
N LEU A 61 3.99 6.54 1.20
CA LEU A 61 3.37 7.65 0.48
C LEU A 61 2.02 7.22 -0.10
N ASP A 62 1.18 8.18 -0.47
CA ASP A 62 -0.06 7.90 -1.20
C ASP A 62 0.26 7.41 -2.63
N PRO A 63 0.00 6.13 -2.97
CA PRO A 63 0.28 5.61 -4.32
C PRO A 63 -0.58 6.26 -5.40
N LEU A 64 -1.75 6.81 -5.04
CA LEU A 64 -2.63 7.49 -5.99
C LEU A 64 -2.02 8.81 -6.50
N SER A 65 -1.00 9.35 -5.83
CA SER A 65 -0.26 10.53 -6.29
C SER A 65 0.47 10.32 -7.61
N LEU A 66 0.71 9.06 -8.03
CA LEU A 66 1.33 8.72 -9.31
C LEU A 66 0.34 8.64 -10.48
N LEU A 67 -0.97 8.71 -10.21
CA LEU A 67 -1.99 8.57 -11.23
C LEU A 67 -2.53 9.93 -11.69
N PRO A 68 -2.78 10.11 -13.00
CA PRO A 68 -3.46 11.30 -13.48
C PRO A 68 -4.91 11.37 -12.92
N PRO A 69 -5.48 12.58 -12.77
CA PRO A 69 -6.84 12.75 -12.23
C PRO A 69 -7.92 11.93 -12.94
N SER A 70 -7.76 11.68 -14.25
CA SER A 70 -8.69 10.87 -15.05
C SER A 70 -8.82 9.42 -14.58
N LEU A 71 -7.82 8.88 -13.87
CA LEU A 71 -7.84 7.54 -13.30
C LEU A 71 -8.31 7.50 -11.84
N LEU A 72 -8.47 8.65 -11.19
CA LEU A 72 -8.88 8.75 -9.79
C LEU A 72 -10.41 8.76 -9.67
N ARG A 73 -11.06 7.61 -9.82
CA ARG A 73 -12.49 7.47 -9.47
C ARG A 73 -12.65 7.38 -7.95
N ARG A 74 -12.82 8.53 -7.29
CA ARG A 74 -12.93 8.64 -5.83
C ARG A 74 -14.37 8.45 -5.37
N GLY A 75 -14.75 7.21 -5.05
CA GLY A 75 -15.74 6.98 -3.99
C GLY A 75 -15.06 7.13 -2.62
N PRO A 76 -15.77 7.53 -1.55
CA PRO A 76 -15.17 7.56 -0.23
C PRO A 76 -14.76 6.15 0.21
N SER A 77 -13.53 5.98 0.70
CA SER A 77 -13.13 4.76 1.40
C SER A 77 -14.08 4.55 2.59
N ARG A 78 -14.73 3.39 2.64
CA ARG A 78 -15.59 2.99 3.76
C ARG A 78 -14.89 1.85 4.47
N LEU A 79 -14.45 2.10 5.70
CA LEU A 79 -13.86 1.06 6.53
C LEU A 79 -14.95 0.05 6.90
N LEU A 80 -14.67 -1.22 6.66
CA LEU A 80 -15.50 -2.29 7.19
C LEU A 80 -15.29 -2.40 8.72
N PRO A 81 -16.29 -2.83 9.48
CA PRO A 81 -16.12 -3.09 10.90
C PRO A 81 -14.99 -4.10 11.13
N VAL A 82 -14.08 -3.80 12.04
CA VAL A 82 -13.10 -4.77 12.53
C VAL A 82 -13.75 -5.53 13.68
N TYR A 83 -13.97 -6.83 13.52
CA TYR A 83 -14.54 -7.67 14.55
C TYR A 83 -13.44 -8.24 15.46
N GLY A 84 -13.71 -8.36 16.76
CA GLY A 84 -12.81 -9.01 17.71
C GLY A 84 -11.64 -8.15 18.22
N VAL A 85 -11.53 -6.88 17.83
CA VAL A 85 -10.63 -5.91 18.46
C VAL A 85 -11.37 -5.26 19.64
N PRO A 86 -10.88 -5.39 20.90
CA PRO A 86 -11.49 -4.70 22.03
C PRO A 86 -11.50 -3.20 21.80
N LEU A 87 -12.63 -2.54 22.09
CA LEU A 87 -12.66 -1.08 22.11
C LEU A 87 -11.68 -0.58 23.18
N PRO A 88 -10.95 0.52 22.93
CA PRO A 88 -10.11 1.12 23.95
C PRO A 88 -10.97 1.42 25.18
N GLU A 89 -10.47 1.05 26.36
CA GLU A 89 -11.16 1.38 27.61
C GLU A 89 -11.32 2.91 27.69
N PRO A 90 -12.51 3.41 28.07
CA PRO A 90 -12.67 4.83 28.32
C PRO A 90 -11.65 5.28 29.39
N PRO A 91 -11.10 6.50 29.27
CA PRO A 91 -10.18 7.00 30.28
C PRO A 91 -10.84 6.92 31.65
N ARG A 92 -10.14 6.33 32.62
CA ARG A 92 -10.62 6.29 34.01
C ARG A 92 -10.84 7.73 34.46
N ALA A 93 -12.07 8.05 34.86
CA ALA A 93 -12.39 9.34 35.45
C ALA A 93 -11.47 9.57 36.67
N GLY A 94 -10.55 10.53 36.55
CA GLY A 94 -9.66 10.96 37.64
C GLY A 94 -8.15 10.74 37.46
N ALA A 95 -7.66 10.21 36.33
CA ALA A 95 -6.21 10.19 36.08
C ALA A 95 -5.73 11.57 35.58
N PRO A 96 -4.74 12.22 36.22
CA PRO A 96 -4.19 13.48 35.72
C PRO A 96 -3.49 13.27 34.38
N ALA A 97 -3.59 14.25 33.50
CA ALA A 97 -2.90 14.25 32.22
C ALA A 97 -1.38 14.21 32.45
N ALA A 98 -0.73 13.13 32.03
CA ALA A 98 0.72 13.09 31.96
C ALA A 98 1.15 13.88 30.71
N HIS A 99 1.73 15.05 30.93
CA HIS A 99 2.46 15.77 29.90
C HIS A 99 3.82 15.11 29.69
N GLY A 100 4.09 14.72 28.44
CA GLY A 100 5.40 14.31 27.92
C GLY A 100 5.45 14.63 26.43
#